data_AF-A0A453SYA7-F1
#
_entry.id   AF-A0A453SYA7-F1
#
_cell.length_a   1.000
_cell.length_b   1.000
_cell.length_c   1.000
_cell.angle_alpha   90.00
_cell.angle_beta   90.00
_cell.angle_gamma   90.00
#
_symmetry.space_group_name_H-M   'P 1'
#
loop_
_entity.id
_entity.type
_entity.pdbx_description
1 polymer ?
#
loop_
_entity_poly.entity_id
_entity_poly.type
_entity_poly.pdbx_seq_one_letter_code
_entity_poly.pdbx_strand_id
1 'polypeptide(L)'
;MFSVNTLFFSCRHTSSLATYVRKKMLYMKHRNKKNVCIIYGQEASKVADLKTSPTITFNLKREDGTWFGYREVEKLASLSGIHLRTGCFCNPGACAKYLGLSHSDLVSNFEAGHVCWDDNDVIKGKPTGAVRISFGYISTYQDAEV
;
A
#
# COMPACT_ATOMS: atom_id res chain seq x y z
N MET A 1 17.82 5.17 26.91
CA MET A 1 17.11 6.45 26.73
C MET A 1 17.48 6.99 25.35
N PHE A 2 16.61 6.83 24.35
CA PHE A 2 16.86 7.38 23.02
C PHE A 2 16.70 8.90 23.08
N SER A 3 17.75 9.64 22.73
CA SER A 3 17.69 11.11 22.66
C SER A 3 16.68 11.53 21.60
N VAL A 4 15.98 12.64 21.83
CA VAL A 4 15.07 13.27 20.85
C VAL A 4 15.73 13.45 19.48
N ASN A 5 17.05 13.72 19.44
CA ASN A 5 17.82 13.82 18.20
C ASN A 5 17.88 12.52 17.39
N THR A 6 17.98 11.36 18.06
CA THR A 6 18.01 10.04 17.41
C THR A 6 16.66 9.71 16.77
N LEU A 7 15.56 10.04 17.44
CA LEU A 7 14.20 9.88 16.90
C LEU A 7 13.98 10.75 15.66
N PHE A 8 14.40 12.01 15.69
CA PHE A 8 14.30 12.89 14.52
C PHE A 8 15.11 12.38 13.32
N PHE A 9 16.32 11.88 13.54
CA PHE A 9 17.14 11.29 12.47
C PHE A 9 16.50 10.04 11.87
N SER A 10 15.99 9.15 12.72
CA SER A 10 15.28 7.93 12.28
C SER A 10 14.04 8.24 11.45
N CYS A 11 13.23 9.22 11.87
CA CYS A 11 12.06 9.65 11.11
C CYS A 11 12.44 10.26 9.76
N ARG A 12 13.45 11.13 9.70
CA ARG A 12 13.91 11.71 8.41
C ARG A 12 14.45 10.64 7.47
N HIS A 13 15.22 9.70 8.00
CA HIS A 13 15.76 8.56 7.23
C HIS A 13 14.65 7.73 6.61
N THR A 14 13.76 7.16 7.43
CA THR A 14 12.65 6.31 6.96
C THR A 14 11.67 7.04 6.05
N SER A 15 11.39 8.31 6.31
CA SER A 15 10.59 9.16 5.40
C SER A 15 11.27 9.37 4.05
N SER A 16 12.60 9.50 4.00
CA SER A 16 13.34 9.66 2.74
C SER A 16 13.27 8.41 1.87
N LEU A 17 13.42 7.22 2.47
CA LEU A 17 13.23 5.92 1.80
C LEU A 17 11.81 5.77 1.24
N ALA A 18 10.79 6.06 2.07
CA ALA A 18 9.40 6.03 1.62
C ALA A 18 9.14 7.03 0.47
N THR A 19 9.74 8.22 0.53
CA THR A 19 9.62 9.22 -0.55
C THR A 19 10.28 8.73 -1.84
N TYR A 20 11.45 8.10 -1.73
CA TYR A 20 12.18 7.53 -2.86
C TYR A 20 11.37 6.45 -3.58
N VAL A 21 10.88 5.46 -2.83
CA VAL A 21 10.06 4.38 -3.39
C VAL A 21 8.75 4.90 -3.95
N ARG A 22 8.07 5.83 -3.24
CA ARG A 22 6.84 6.45 -3.75
C ARG A 22 7.07 7.08 -5.13
N LYS A 23 8.14 7.87 -5.28
CA LYS A 23 8.47 8.49 -6.57
C LYS A 23 8.68 7.43 -7.65
N LYS A 24 9.48 6.39 -7.39
CA LYS A 24 9.67 5.28 -8.35
C LYS A 24 8.36 4.63 -8.75
N MET A 25 7.50 4.31 -7.78
CA MET A 25 6.19 3.70 -8.03
C MET A 25 5.25 4.56 -8.88
N LEU A 26 5.29 5.89 -8.71
CA LEU A 26 4.50 6.83 -9.53
C LEU A 26 4.94 6.86 -11.00
N TYR A 27 6.23 6.60 -11.28
CA TYR A 27 6.75 6.53 -12.64
C TYR A 27 6.57 5.16 -13.30
N MET A 28 6.21 4.11 -12.55
CA MET A 28 5.98 2.78 -13.11
C MET A 28 4.70 2.74 -13.97
N LYS A 29 4.89 2.41 -15.25
CA LYS A 29 3.82 2.31 -16.24
C LYS A 29 3.89 0.99 -16.98
N HIS A 30 2.72 0.46 -17.29
CA HIS A 30 2.53 -0.66 -18.20
C HIS A 30 2.92 -0.26 -19.63
N ARG A 31 3.04 -1.25 -20.52
CA ARG A 31 3.34 -1.00 -21.94
C ARG A 31 2.32 -0.08 -22.60
N ASN A 32 1.07 -0.13 -22.14
CA ASN A 32 -0.03 0.72 -22.60
C ASN A 32 -0.06 2.14 -21.98
N LYS A 33 1.01 2.55 -21.28
CA LYS A 33 1.19 3.85 -20.60
C LYS A 33 0.27 4.08 -19.39
N LYS A 34 -0.57 3.12 -18.99
CA LYS A 34 -1.34 3.20 -17.74
C LYS A 34 -0.42 2.96 -16.54
N ASN A 35 -0.69 3.64 -15.43
CA ASN A 35 0.08 3.47 -14.21
C ASN A 35 -0.14 2.07 -13.62
N VAL A 36 0.93 1.44 -13.13
CA VAL A 36 0.87 0.12 -12.49
C VAL A 36 0.33 0.24 -11.06
N CYS A 37 0.80 1.25 -10.33
CA CYS A 37 0.50 1.43 -8.91
C CYS A 37 -0.57 2.51 -8.68
N ILE A 38 -1.52 2.22 -7.81
CA ILE A 38 -2.46 3.18 -7.24
C ILE A 38 -2.10 3.37 -5.78
N ILE A 39 -1.52 4.53 -5.45
CA ILE A 39 -1.06 4.85 -4.10
C ILE A 39 -2.20 5.56 -3.34
N TYR A 40 -2.47 5.12 -2.12
CA TYR A 40 -3.48 5.68 -1.23
C TYR A 40 -2.84 6.58 -0.17
N GLY A 41 -3.60 7.56 0.32
CA GLY A 41 -3.16 8.47 1.37
C GLY A 41 -2.57 9.77 0.84
N GLN A 42 -1.43 10.19 1.40
CA GLN A 42 -0.91 11.57 1.49
C GLN A 42 -0.58 12.29 0.16
N GLU A 43 -0.93 11.71 -0.98
CA GLU A 43 -1.07 12.39 -2.28
C GLU A 43 -2.47 13.07 -2.41
N ALA A 44 -3.41 12.81 -1.49
CA ALA A 44 -4.74 13.46 -1.45
C ALA A 44 -4.76 14.79 -0.66
N SER A 45 -3.73 15.07 0.14
CA SER A 45 -3.66 16.27 0.98
C SER A 45 -2.67 17.28 0.41
N LYS A 46 -3.18 18.39 -0.14
CA LYS A 46 -2.43 19.59 -0.58
C LYS A 46 -1.80 20.37 0.60
N VAL A 47 -1.21 19.70 1.58
CA VAL A 47 -0.60 20.35 2.75
C VAL A 47 0.89 20.10 2.68
N ALA A 48 1.64 21.15 2.32
CA ALA A 48 3.07 21.12 2.03
C ALA A 48 3.96 20.67 3.21
N ASP A 49 3.43 20.69 4.44
CA ASP A 49 4.21 20.48 5.67
C ASP A 49 4.03 19.11 6.34
N LEU A 50 3.18 18.24 5.78
CA LEU A 50 3.04 16.89 6.31
C LEU A 50 4.22 16.03 5.87
N LYS A 51 5.17 15.82 6.79
CA LYS A 51 6.26 14.84 6.65
C LYS A 51 5.69 13.53 6.10
N THR A 52 6.29 13.04 5.00
CA THR A 52 5.89 11.78 4.38
C THR A 52 5.98 10.65 5.40
N SER A 53 4.87 9.96 5.63
CA SER A 53 4.86 8.74 6.46
C SER A 53 5.89 7.73 5.95
N PRO A 54 6.62 7.03 6.84
CA PRO A 54 7.54 5.96 6.45
C PRO A 54 6.84 4.71 5.88
N THR A 55 5.50 4.78 5.70
CA THR A 55 4.68 3.73 5.11
C THR A 55 4.00 4.21 3.84
N ILE A 56 4.02 3.35 2.82
CA ILE A 56 3.34 3.55 1.53
C ILE A 56 2.22 2.51 1.46
N THR A 57 0.99 2.94 1.22
CA THR A 57 -0.16 2.03 1.00
C THR A 57 -0.59 2.13 -0.45
N PHE A 58 -0.76 1.00 -1.14
CA PHE A 58 -1.06 0.97 -2.56
C PHE A 58 -1.75 -0.33 -2.98
N ASN A 59 -2.29 -0.33 -4.20
CA ASN A 59 -2.70 -1.52 -4.94
C ASN A 59 -2.12 -1.50 -6.35
N LEU A 60 -2.04 -2.66 -6.99
CA LEU A 60 -1.52 -2.81 -8.35
C LEU A 60 -2.64 -3.14 -9.33
N LYS A 61 -2.59 -2.52 -10.50
CA LYS A 61 -3.45 -2.86 -11.64
C LYS A 61 -2.68 -3.68 -12.66
N ARG A 62 -3.38 -4.59 -13.33
CA ARG A 62 -2.91 -5.30 -14.53
C ARG A 62 -3.04 -4.40 -15.76
N GLU A 63 -2.42 -4.81 -16.87
CA GLU A 63 -2.47 -4.06 -18.13
C GLU A 63 -3.90 -3.88 -18.65
N ASP A 64 -4.76 -4.89 -18.46
CA ASP A 64 -6.18 -4.88 -18.83
C ASP A 64 -7.04 -3.96 -17.94
N GLY A 65 -6.50 -3.48 -16.81
CA GLY A 65 -7.17 -2.61 -15.85
C GLY A 65 -7.81 -3.32 -14.66
N THR A 66 -7.76 -4.65 -14.61
CA THR A 66 -8.15 -5.45 -13.43
C THR A 66 -7.11 -5.31 -12.32
N TRP A 67 -7.42 -5.81 -11.12
CA TRP A 67 -6.56 -5.70 -9.95
C TRP A 67 -5.72 -6.97 -9.75
N PHE A 68 -4.48 -6.79 -9.28
CA PHE A 68 -3.76 -7.87 -8.62
C PHE A 68 -4.30 -8.04 -7.20
N GLY A 69 -4.46 -9.29 -6.75
CA GLY A 69 -4.85 -9.56 -5.37
C GLY A 69 -3.74 -9.13 -4.41
N TYR A 70 -4.08 -8.54 -3.26
CA TYR A 70 -3.03 -8.11 -2.33
C TYR A 70 -2.24 -9.31 -1.76
N ARG A 71 -2.86 -10.48 -1.61
CA ARG A 71 -2.20 -11.72 -1.16
C ARG A 71 -1.39 -12.37 -2.26
N GLU A 72 -1.83 -12.28 -3.51
CA GLU A 72 -1.00 -12.64 -4.68
C GLU A 72 0.30 -11.82 -4.68
N VAL A 73 0.21 -10.50 -4.49
CA VAL A 73 1.37 -9.61 -4.43
C VAL A 73 2.27 -9.94 -3.25
N GLU A 74 1.72 -10.19 -2.07
CA GLU A 74 2.49 -10.55 -0.87
C GLU A 74 3.21 -11.90 -1.02
N LYS A 75 2.56 -12.91 -1.59
CA LYS A 75 3.20 -14.20 -1.90
C LYS A 75 4.36 -14.05 -2.88
N LEU A 76 4.14 -13.32 -3.98
CA LEU A 76 5.20 -13.10 -4.99
C LEU A 76 6.37 -12.30 -4.41
N ALA A 77 6.10 -11.26 -3.62
CA ALA A 77 7.12 -10.50 -2.92
C ALA A 77 7.91 -11.36 -1.93
N SER A 78 7.22 -12.24 -1.19
CA SER A 78 7.84 -13.14 -0.22
C SER A 78 8.81 -14.13 -0.87
N LEU A 79 8.52 -14.60 -2.10
CA LEU A 79 9.45 -15.43 -2.87
C LEU A 79 10.75 -14.70 -3.23
N SER A 80 10.71 -13.37 -3.31
CA SER A 80 11.88 -12.50 -3.51
C SER A 80 12.51 -12.02 -2.21
N GLY A 81 12.09 -12.54 -1.05
CA GLY A 81 12.59 -12.12 0.26
C GLY A 81 12.04 -10.77 0.75
N ILE A 82 10.97 -10.26 0.13
CA ILE A 82 10.33 -8.99 0.51
C ILE A 82 9.07 -9.29 1.33
N HIS A 83 9.05 -8.81 2.57
CA HIS A 83 7.90 -8.97 3.46
C HIS A 83 6.99 -7.75 3.41
N LEU A 84 5.81 -7.91 2.82
CA LEU A 84 4.81 -6.86 2.70
C LEU A 84 3.69 -7.05 3.74
N ARG A 85 3.09 -5.95 4.18
CA ARG A 85 1.90 -6.00 5.03
C ARG A 85 0.65 -5.83 4.17
N THR A 86 -0.33 -6.70 4.34
CA THR A 86 -1.55 -6.68 3.52
C THR A 86 -2.83 -6.70 4.37
N GLY A 87 -4.00 -6.64 3.72
CA GLY A 87 -5.32 -6.63 4.36
C GLY A 87 -6.02 -5.27 4.29
N CYS A 88 -7.29 -5.22 4.73
CA CYS A 88 -8.09 -4.00 4.75
C CYS A 88 -7.48 -2.93 5.67
N PHE A 89 -7.94 -1.70 5.53
CA PHE A 89 -7.66 -0.63 6.48
C PHE A 89 -8.37 -0.91 7.81
N CYS A 90 -7.74 -0.53 8.93
CA CYS A 90 -8.32 -0.72 10.26
C CYS A 90 -9.63 0.07 10.48
N ASN A 91 -9.93 1.01 9.58
CA ASN A 91 -11.18 1.76 9.55
C ASN A 91 -12.01 1.29 8.33
N PRO A 92 -13.18 0.68 8.53
CA PRO A 92 -14.06 0.24 7.44
C PRO A 92 -14.45 1.36 6.47
N GLY A 93 -14.63 2.58 6.96
CA GLY A 93 -14.90 3.76 6.13
C GLY A 93 -13.72 4.13 5.23
N ALA A 94 -12.48 3.89 5.68
CA ALA A 94 -11.29 4.06 4.83
C ALA A 94 -11.21 2.96 3.75
N CYS A 95 -11.56 1.71 4.08
CA CYS A 95 -11.70 0.65 3.08
C CYS A 95 -12.73 1.04 2.01
N ALA A 96 -13.93 1.46 2.42
CA ALA A 96 -14.98 1.91 1.52
C ALA A 96 -14.50 3.02 0.58
N LYS A 97 -13.90 4.06 1.15
CA LYS A 97 -13.44 5.24 0.41
C LYS A 97 -12.31 4.93 -0.57
N TYR A 98 -11.25 4.25 -0.12
CA TYR A 98 -10.05 4.05 -0.94
C TYR A 98 -10.21 2.91 -1.95
N LEU A 99 -11.00 1.88 -1.62
CA LEU A 99 -11.21 0.72 -2.48
C LEU A 99 -12.47 0.84 -3.34
N GLY A 100 -13.27 1.90 -3.15
CA GLY A 100 -14.50 2.15 -3.91
C GLY A 100 -15.62 1.15 -3.62
N LEU A 101 -15.65 0.61 -2.40
CA LEU A 101 -16.69 -0.32 -1.96
C LEU A 101 -17.93 0.46 -1.52
N SER A 102 -19.10 0.11 -2.05
CA SER A 102 -20.36 0.65 -1.58
C SER A 102 -20.77 0.02 -0.25
N HIS A 103 -21.79 0.59 0.40
CA HIS A 103 -22.39 -0.04 1.57
C HIS A 103 -22.91 -1.45 1.27
N SER A 104 -23.56 -1.66 0.13
CA SER A 104 -24.05 -2.97 -0.29
C SER A 104 -22.92 -3.96 -0.59
N ASP A 105 -21.80 -3.50 -1.12
CA ASP A 105 -20.62 -4.34 -1.31
C ASP A 105 -20.06 -4.82 0.04
N LEU A 106 -19.97 -3.93 1.03
CA LEU A 106 -19.47 -4.28 2.37
C LEU A 106 -20.38 -5.29 3.07
N VAL A 107 -21.70 -5.08 3.03
CA VAL A 107 -22.68 -6.02 3.60
C VAL A 107 -22.62 -7.36 2.89
N SER A 108 -22.62 -7.38 1.56
CA SER A 108 -22.53 -8.61 0.77
C SER A 108 -21.23 -9.36 1.02
N ASN A 109 -20.10 -8.67 1.19
CA ASN A 109 -18.82 -9.29 1.51
C ASN A 109 -18.85 -9.90 2.92
N PHE A 110 -19.41 -9.18 3.90
CA PHE A 110 -19.57 -9.68 5.27
C PHE A 110 -20.47 -10.92 5.34
N GLU A 111 -21.62 -10.90 4.66
CA GLU A 111 -22.55 -12.03 4.57
C GLU A 111 -21.94 -13.25 3.87
N ALA A 112 -21.04 -13.02 2.90
CA ALA A 112 -20.26 -14.07 2.26
C ALA A 112 -19.13 -14.61 3.14
N GLY A 113 -18.97 -14.11 4.37
CA GLY A 113 -17.95 -14.54 5.32
C GLY A 113 -16.55 -13.97 5.05
N HIS A 114 -16.43 -12.87 4.30
CA HIS A 114 -15.15 -12.26 3.99
C HIS A 114 -14.45 -11.73 5.25
N VAL A 115 -13.16 -12.09 5.39
CA VAL A 115 -12.28 -11.60 6.46
C VAL A 115 -10.96 -11.11 5.88
N CYS A 116 -10.27 -10.21 6.59
CA CYS A 116 -9.06 -9.53 6.08
C CYS A 116 -7.86 -10.45 5.77
N TRP A 117 -7.91 -11.73 6.18
CA TRP A 117 -6.84 -12.71 6.01
C TRP A 117 -7.29 -13.93 5.21
N ASP A 118 -8.43 -13.86 4.54
CA ASP A 118 -8.83 -14.88 3.58
C ASP A 118 -8.07 -14.72 2.25
N ASP A 119 -8.44 -15.56 1.28
CA ASP A 119 -7.83 -15.57 -0.06
C ASP A 119 -8.68 -14.79 -1.09
N ASN A 120 -9.71 -14.07 -0.63
CA ASN A 120 -10.66 -13.35 -1.47
C ASN A 120 -10.24 -11.88 -1.60
N ASP A 121 -9.13 -11.65 -2.29
CA ASP A 121 -8.53 -10.32 -2.39
C ASP A 121 -9.29 -9.35 -3.31
N VAL A 122 -10.03 -9.89 -4.28
CA VAL A 122 -10.78 -9.12 -5.29
C VAL A 122 -12.17 -9.72 -5.43
N ILE A 123 -13.19 -9.00 -4.98
CA ILE A 123 -14.59 -9.42 -5.05
C ILE A 123 -15.33 -8.51 -6.02
N LYS A 124 -16.04 -9.10 -6.99
CA LYS A 124 -16.79 -8.35 -8.04
C LYS A 124 -15.93 -7.29 -8.74
N GLY A 125 -14.64 -7.59 -8.97
CA GLY A 125 -13.69 -6.69 -9.63
C GLY A 125 -13.17 -5.54 -8.77
N LYS A 126 -13.48 -5.50 -7.46
CA LYS A 126 -12.96 -4.51 -6.51
C LYS A 126 -12.02 -5.17 -5.50
N PRO A 127 -10.89 -4.54 -5.18
CA PRO A 127 -10.00 -5.05 -4.14
C PRO A 127 -10.69 -4.93 -2.77
N THR A 128 -10.45 -5.89 -1.89
CA THR A 128 -10.98 -5.91 -0.52
C THR A 128 -9.95 -5.42 0.51
N GLY A 129 -8.70 -5.24 0.10
CA GLY A 129 -7.61 -4.77 0.94
C GLY A 129 -6.57 -3.95 0.18
N ALA A 130 -5.48 -3.63 0.89
CA ALA A 130 -4.36 -2.90 0.32
C ALA A 130 -3.00 -3.45 0.75
N VAL A 131 -2.00 -3.28 -0.11
CA VAL A 131 -0.60 -3.61 0.16
C VAL A 131 0.10 -2.43 0.82
N ARG A 132 0.98 -2.71 1.77
CA ARG A 132 1.71 -1.70 2.54
C ARG A 132 3.20 -2.04 2.62
N ILE A 133 4.04 -1.08 2.24
CA ILE A 133 5.48 -1.08 2.48
C ILE A 133 5.75 -0.17 3.68
N SER A 134 6.53 -0.65 4.64
CA SER A 134 6.94 0.13 5.82
C SER A 134 8.45 0.03 6.00
N PHE A 135 9.12 1.18 6.14
CA PHE A 135 10.57 1.22 6.38
C PHE A 135 10.90 1.35 7.86
N GLY A 136 11.88 0.57 8.30
CA GLY A 136 12.44 0.64 9.64
C GLY A 136 13.74 1.46 9.65
N TYR A 137 14.22 1.81 10.84
CA TYR A 137 15.47 2.55 11.02
C TYR A 137 16.67 1.92 10.29
N ILE A 138 16.73 0.58 10.29
CA ILE A 138 17.80 -0.21 9.68
C ILE A 138 17.66 -0.38 8.17
N SER A 139 16.52 -0.02 7.58
CA SER A 139 16.31 -0.13 6.13
C SER A 139 17.26 0.80 5.38
N THR A 140 17.69 0.35 4.20
CA THR A 140 18.62 1.08 3.33
C THR A 140 17.99 1.41 1.98
N TYR A 141 18.67 2.20 1.17
CA TYR A 141 18.23 2.44 -0.22
C TYR A 141 18.33 1.18 -1.06
N GLN A 142 19.30 0.31 -0.79
CA GLN A 142 19.45 -0.98 -1.45
C GLN A 142 18.23 -1.87 -1.19
N ASP A 143 17.74 -1.93 0.05
CA ASP A 143 16.51 -2.66 0.38
C ASP A 143 15.27 -2.08 -0.33
N ALA A 144 15.30 -0.78 -0.64
CA ALA A 144 14.23 -0.05 -1.29
C ALA A 144 14.26 -0.14 -2.84
N GLU A 145 15.30 -0.77 -3.42
CA GLU A 145 15.48 -0.90 -4.87
C GLU A 145 15.16 -2.28 -5.44
N VAL A 146 15.01 -3.29 -4.57
CA VAL A 146 14.63 -4.66 -4.93
C VAL A 146 13.23 -4.69 -5.54
#